data_AF-A0A7C0XV74-F1
#
_entry.id   AF-A0A7C0XV74-F1
#
_cell.length_a   1.000
_cell.length_b   1.000
_cell.length_c   1.000
_cell.angle_alpha   90.00
_cell.angle_beta   90.00
_cell.angle_gamma   90.00
#
_symmetry.space_group_name_H-M   'P 1'
#
loop_
_entity.id
_entity.type
_entity.pdbx_description
1 polymer ?
#
loop_
_entity_poly.entity_id
_entity_poly.type
_entity_poly.pdbx_seq_one_letter_code
_entity_poly.pdbx_strand_id
1 'polypeptide(L)' 'MEGNTFAAKRVENIKELLTKIGIDPERLEMFNLSAAMGPRWAEMCNEFNEKIRGLGPSPIWIAMNKPGSNI' A
#
# COMPACT_ATOMS: atom_id res chain seq x y z
N MET A 1 -3.15 -17.10 -18.68
CA MET A 1 -2.48 -16.05 -17.88
C MET A 1 -3.55 -15.17 -17.28
N GLU A 2 -3.88 -15.37 -15.99
CA GLU A 2 -4.98 -14.67 -15.32
C GLU A 2 -4.57 -13.28 -14.82
N GLY A 3 -5.42 -12.27 -14.99
CA GLY A 3 -5.09 -10.87 -14.69
C GLY A 3 -4.70 -10.63 -13.22
N ASN A 4 -5.33 -11.34 -12.27
CA ASN A 4 -5.01 -11.28 -10.84
C ASN A 4 -3.57 -11.71 -10.55
N THR A 5 -3.06 -12.72 -11.24
CA THR A 5 -1.72 -13.27 -11.06
C THR A 5 -0.67 -12.27 -11.55
N PHE A 6 -0.95 -11.53 -12.63
CA PHE A 6 -0.07 -10.44 -13.07
C PHE A 6 -0.09 -9.26 -12.12
N ALA A 7 -1.27 -8.93 -11.57
CA ALA A 7 -1.38 -7.88 -10.57
C ALA A 7 -0.57 -8.22 -9.31
N ALA A 8 -0.66 -9.46 -8.80
CA ALA A 8 0.11 -9.93 -7.66
C ALA A 8 1.63 -9.80 -7.90
N LYS A 9 2.12 -10.27 -9.06
CA LYS A 9 3.53 -10.10 -9.43
C LYS A 9 3.97 -8.64 -9.51
N ARG A 10 3.10 -7.73 -9.98
CA ARG A 10 3.41 -6.29 -10.01
C ARG A 10 3.50 -5.72 -8.60
N VAL A 11 2.60 -6.13 -7.70
CA VAL A 11 2.61 -5.69 -6.30
C VAL A 11 3.87 -6.15 -5.59
N GLU A 12 4.30 -7.40 -5.80
CA GLU A 12 5.58 -7.91 -5.29
C GLU A 12 6.77 -7.07 -5.78
N ASN A 13 6.86 -6.83 -7.10
CA ASN A 13 7.91 -5.99 -7.69
C ASN A 13 7.90 -4.56 -7.10
N ILE A 14 6.72 -3.97 -6.89
CA ILE A 14 6.62 -2.62 -6.30
C ILE A 14 7.05 -2.63 -4.83
N LYS A 15 6.69 -3.65 -4.04
CA LYS A 15 7.17 -3.80 -2.65
C LYS A 15 8.71 -3.82 -2.59
N GLU A 16 9.35 -4.52 -3.51
CA GLU A 16 10.82 -4.49 -3.62
C GLU A 16 11.36 -3.08 -3.96
N LEU A 17 10.72 -2.37 -4.89
CA LEU A 17 11.12 -1.02 -5.27
C LEU A 17 10.94 -0.02 -4.12
N LEU A 18 9.84 -0.08 -3.39
CA LEU A 18 9.58 0.74 -2.20
C LEU A 18 10.71 0.57 -1.18
N THR A 19 11.09 -0.67 -0.91
CA THR A 19 12.18 -1.00 0.00
C THR A 19 13.50 -0.36 -0.45
N LYS A 20 13.82 -0.45 -1.76
CA LYS A 20 15.05 0.13 -2.34
C LYS A 20 15.12 1.66 -2.21
N ILE A 21 13.98 2.34 -2.21
CA ILE A 21 13.91 3.81 -2.08
C ILE A 21 13.64 4.27 -0.64
N GLY A 22 13.71 3.37 0.34
CA GLY A 22 13.54 3.69 1.76
C GLY A 22 12.10 3.96 2.18
N ILE A 23 11.12 3.46 1.42
CA ILE A 23 9.71 3.48 1.80
C ILE A 23 9.33 2.08 2.30
N ASP A 24 8.66 2.02 3.45
CA ASP A 24 8.19 0.77 4.02
C ASP A 24 7.24 0.04 3.04
N PRO A 25 7.57 -1.20 2.59
CA PRO A 25 6.75 -1.95 1.65
C PRO A 25 5.39 -2.37 2.22
N GLU A 26 5.20 -2.34 3.55
CA GLU A 26 3.91 -2.61 4.18
C GLU A 26 2.85 -1.54 3.86
N ARG A 27 3.26 -0.42 3.24
CA ARG A 27 2.34 0.63 2.75
C ARG A 27 1.58 0.24 1.48
N LEU A 28 1.88 -0.90 0.88
CA LEU A 28 1.17 -1.46 -0.28
C LEU A 28 0.72 -2.88 0.04
N GLU A 29 -0.54 -3.21 -0.23
CA GLU A 29 -1.03 -4.58 -0.12
C GLU A 29 -2.06 -4.90 -1.20
N MET A 30 -2.12 -6.17 -1.60
CA MET A 30 -3.15 -6.68 -2.49
C MET A 30 -3.97 -7.76 -1.79
N PHE A 31 -5.29 -7.63 -1.88
CA PHE A 31 -6.23 -8.61 -1.35
C PHE A 31 -7.07 -9.19 -2.49
N ASN A 32 -7.30 -10.50 -2.47
CA ASN A 32 -8.22 -11.16 -3.38
C ASN A 32 -9.58 -11.31 -2.70
N LEU A 33 -10.60 -10.66 -3.26
CA LEU A 33 -11.98 -10.75 -2.77
C LEU A 33 -12.95 -11.08 -3.91
N SER A 34 -13.97 -11.90 -3.60
CA SER A 34 -15.13 -12.11 -4.45
C SER A 34 -16.23 -11.10 -4.12
N ALA A 35 -17.19 -10.93 -5.03
CA ALA A 35 -18.31 -10.01 -4.85
C ALA A 35 -19.21 -10.34 -3.63
N ALA A 36 -19.15 -11.58 -3.12
CA ALA A 36 -19.94 -12.01 -1.96
C ALA A 36 -19.27 -11.69 -0.60
N MET A 37 -18.01 -11.24 -0.59
CA MET A 37 -17.23 -11.05 0.64
C MET A 37 -17.31 -9.62 1.21
N GLY A 38 -18.52 -9.03 1.24
CA GLY A 38 -18.75 -7.68 1.74
C GLY A 38 -18.27 -7.44 3.19
N PRO A 39 -18.64 -8.29 4.17
CA PRO A 39 -18.15 -8.13 5.54
C PRO A 39 -16.63 -8.22 5.66
N ARG A 40 -16.02 -9.19 4.96
CA ARG A 40 -14.57 -9.37 4.96
C ARG A 40 -13.84 -8.18 4.33
N TRP A 41 -14.43 -7.53 3.33
CA TRP A 41 -13.89 -6.30 2.77
C TRP A 41 -13.80 -5.19 3.82
N ALA A 42 -14.87 -4.96 4.59
CA ALA A 42 -14.88 -3.96 5.65
C ALA A 42 -13.82 -4.25 6.73
N GLU A 43 -13.66 -5.51 7.13
CA GLU A 43 -12.61 -5.94 8.06
C GLU A 43 -11.22 -5.60 7.54
N MET A 44 -10.88 -6.00 6.31
CA MET A 44 -9.56 -5.73 5.74
C MET A 44 -9.28 -4.24 5.56
N CYS A 45 -10.29 -3.43 5.19
CA CYS A 45 -10.15 -1.97 5.17
C CYS A 45 -9.76 -1.42 6.53
N ASN A 46 -10.42 -1.87 7.60
CA ASN A 46 -10.12 -1.43 8.97
C ASN A 46 -8.73 -1.89 9.40
N GLU A 47 -8.38 -3.16 9.19
CA GLU A 47 -7.06 -3.72 9.51
C GLU A 47 -5.94 -2.97 8.76
N PHE A 48 -6.11 -2.74 7.46
CA PHE A 48 -5.12 -2.02 6.66
C PHE A 48 -5.04 -0.54 7.05
N ASN A 49 -6.16 0.10 7.37
CA ASN A 49 -6.16 1.48 7.88
C ASN A 49 -5.36 1.59 9.18
N GLU A 50 -5.58 0.69 10.14
CA GLU A 50 -4.83 0.69 11.40
C GLU A 50 -3.34 0.42 11.18
N LYS A 51 -2.98 -0.49 10.26
CA LYS A 51 -1.59 -0.69 9.83
C LYS A 51 -0.96 0.61 9.31
N ILE A 52 -1.62 1.28 8.35
CA ILE A 52 -1.10 2.53 7.76
C ILE A 52 -0.98 3.65 8.80
N ARG A 53 -1.95 3.75 9.73
CA ARG A 53 -1.88 4.69 10.85
C ARG A 53 -0.68 4.40 11.76
N GLY A 54 -0.41 3.12 12.04
CA GLY A 54 0.76 2.69 12.82
C GLY A 54 2.10 3.03 12.17
N LEU A 55 2.19 2.98 10.83
CA LEU A 55 3.39 3.38 10.09
C LEU A 55 3.62 4.91 10.06
N GLY A 56 2.62 5.71 10.44
CA GLY A 56 2.68 7.17 10.42
C GLY A 56 2.67 7.78 9.00
N PRO A 57 2.86 9.12 8.90
CA PRO A 57 2.77 9.84 7.64
C PRO A 57 3.73 9.31 6.58
N SER A 58 3.31 9.33 5.32
CA SER A 58 4.15 8.90 4.20
C SER A 58 5.42 9.78 4.10
N PRO A 59 6.61 9.20 3.92
CA PRO A 59 7.84 9.96 3.66
C PRO A 59 7.74 10.90 2.46
N ILE A 60 6.96 10.52 1.44
CA ILE A 60 6.70 11.36 0.26
C ILE A 60 5.92 12.62 0.66
N TRP A 61 4.85 12.44 1.44
CA TRP A 61 4.05 13.57 1.93
C TRP A 61 4.89 14.50 2.80
N ILE A 62 5.72 13.95 3.69
CA ILE A 62 6.65 14.75 4.51
C ILE A 62 7.59 15.55 3.60
N ALA A 63 8.18 14.93 2.57
CA ALA A 63 9.09 15.61 1.66
C ALA A 63 8.43 16.78 0.90
N MET A 64 7.17 16.59 0.47
CA MET A 64 6.39 17.60 -0.25
C MET A 64 5.87 18.74 0.64
N ASN A 65 5.78 18.54 1.96
CA ASN A 65 5.26 19.53 2.90
C ASN A 65 6.36 20.20 3.73
N LYS A 66 7.63 19.97 3.40
CA LYS A 66 8.75 20.68 4.03
C LYS A 66 8.75 22.15 3.58
N PRO A 67 8.90 23.12 4.50
CA PRO A 67 9.04 24.53 4.13
C PRO A 67 10.20 24.70 3.14
N GLY A 68 9.89 25.21 1.94
CA GLY A 68 10.87 25.41 0.87
C GLY A 68 11.05 24.25 -0.12
N SER A 69 10.18 23.23 -0.14
CA SER A 69 10.20 22.23 -1.22
C SER A 69 9.72 22.85 -2.53
N ASN A 70 10.56 22.81 -3.58
CA ASN A 70 10.25 23.27 -4.94
C ASN A 70 9.76 22.13 -5.85
N ILE A 71 8.96 21.20 -5.30
CA ILE A 71 8.31 20.12 -6.06
C ILE A 71 6.80 20.36 -6.00
#